data_AF-A0A258CWG1-F1
#
_entry.id   AF-A0A258CWG1-F1
#
_cell.length_a   1.000
_cell.length_b   1.000
_cell.length_c   1.000
_cell.angle_alpha   90.00
_cell.angle_beta   90.00
_cell.angle_gamma   90.00
#
_symmetry.space_group_name_H-M   'P 1'
#
loop_
_entity.id
_entity.type
_entity.pdbx_description
1 polymer ?
#
loop_
_entity_poly.entity_id
_entity_poly.type
_entity_poly.pdbx_seq_one_letter_code
_entity_poly.pdbx_strand_id
1 'polypeptide(L)'
;MKPSIPIVVQDLAERLRSEIVPELTGFRANNVAMTAAMLDMLGEQWDRAAAILFEENNALRALLLQGGVPAAGSAQAAETDLRVSALEAVNAELRQSLIDLQTALEQRDDGEAHALNEAIWAELRRSVERRLVASANF
;
A
#
# COMPACT_ATOMS: atom_id res chain seq x y z
N MET A 1 27.72 6.13 2.20
CA MET A 1 26.82 5.05 2.67
C MET A 1 25.48 5.68 3.00
N LYS A 2 24.36 5.11 2.52
CA LYS A 2 23.03 5.52 2.95
C LYS A 2 22.70 4.77 4.25
N PRO A 3 22.35 5.45 5.36
CA PRO A 3 21.93 4.75 6.57
C PRO A 3 20.68 3.92 6.28
N SER A 4 20.68 2.66 6.72
CA SER A 4 19.53 1.78 6.56
C SER A 4 18.49 2.16 7.61
N ILE A 5 17.42 2.80 7.17
CA ILE A 5 16.31 3.16 8.05
C ILE A 5 15.77 1.92 8.78
N PRO A 6 15.46 0.78 8.11
CA PRO A 6 15.00 -0.43 8.79
C PRO A 6 15.90 -0.86 9.97
N ILE A 7 17.22 -0.83 9.78
CA ILE A 7 18.18 -1.20 10.84
C ILE A 7 18.10 -0.22 12.01
N VAL A 8 18.02 1.08 11.74
CA VAL A 8 17.95 2.11 12.78
C VAL A 8 16.65 2.01 13.58
N VAL A 9 15.49 1.83 12.92
CA VAL A 9 14.21 1.70 13.64
C VAL A 9 14.14 0.42 14.46
N GLN A 10 14.69 -0.69 13.95
CA GLN A 10 14.77 -1.97 14.70
C GLN A 10 15.66 -1.85 15.94
N ASP A 11 16.83 -1.21 15.83
CA ASP A 11 17.71 -0.98 17.00
C ASP A 11 17.00 -0.11 18.06
N LEU A 12 16.30 0.94 17.62
CA LEU A 12 15.52 1.78 18.54
C LEU A 12 14.37 1.02 19.20
N ALA A 13 13.61 0.24 18.44
CA ALA A 13 12.52 -0.59 18.96
C ALA A 13 13.04 -1.57 20.02
N GLU A 14 14.20 -2.19 19.76
CA GLU A 14 14.82 -3.14 20.67
C GLU A 14 15.29 -2.49 21.97
N ARG A 15 15.93 -1.32 21.90
CA ARG A 15 16.30 -0.55 23.10
C ARG A 15 15.09 -0.15 23.93
N LEU A 16 14.01 0.31 23.27
CA LEU A 16 12.78 0.65 23.97
C LEU A 16 12.22 -0.56 24.73
N ARG A 17 12.18 -1.75 24.09
CA ARG A 17 11.68 -2.98 24.73
C ARG A 17 12.57 -3.52 25.84
N SER A 18 13.88 -3.57 25.61
CA SER A 18 14.83 -4.28 26.47
C SER A 18 15.38 -3.42 27.60
N GLU A 19 15.53 -2.11 27.38
CA GLU A 19 16.14 -1.19 28.35
C GLU A 19 15.11 -0.25 29.01
N ILE A 20 14.12 0.26 28.26
CA ILE A 20 13.24 1.34 28.75
C ILE A 20 11.93 0.83 29.35
N VAL A 21 11.23 -0.09 28.67
CA VAL A 21 9.95 -0.63 29.15
C VAL A 21 10.05 -1.25 30.56
N PRO A 22 11.11 -2.01 30.92
CA PRO A 22 11.24 -2.59 32.26
C PRO A 22 11.32 -1.57 33.40
N GLU A 23 11.79 -0.35 33.12
CA GLU A 23 11.92 0.74 34.09
C GLU A 23 10.61 1.55 34.26
N LEU A 24 9.58 1.23 33.46
CA LEU A 24 8.30 1.92 33.47
C LEU A 24 7.19 1.02 34.02
N THR A 25 6.11 1.64 34.49
CA THR A 25 4.92 0.92 34.96
C THR A 25 3.62 1.51 34.40
N GLY A 26 2.58 0.68 34.40
CA GLY A 26 1.22 1.08 33.99
C GLY A 26 1.15 1.62 32.56
N PHE A 27 0.39 2.69 32.37
CA PHE A 27 0.12 3.31 31.07
C PHE A 27 1.40 3.72 30.30
N ARG A 28 2.45 4.16 31.02
CA ARG A 28 3.69 4.61 30.38
C ARG A 28 4.46 3.45 29.75
N ALA A 29 4.55 2.31 30.46
CA ALA A 29 5.16 1.10 29.91
C ALA A 29 4.41 0.63 28.65
N ASN A 30 3.08 0.65 28.69
CA ASN A 30 2.26 0.27 27.54
C ASN A 30 2.47 1.18 26.32
N ASN A 31 2.51 2.51 26.52
CA ASN A 31 2.74 3.45 25.42
C ASN A 31 4.10 3.26 24.77
N VAL A 32 5.15 3.03 25.57
CA VAL A 32 6.50 2.80 25.03
C VAL A 32 6.58 1.46 24.31
N ALA A 33 5.96 0.40 24.85
CA ALA A 33 5.87 -0.89 24.16
C ALA A 33 5.13 -0.77 22.82
N MET A 34 4.01 -0.04 22.77
CA MET A 34 3.29 0.25 21.53
C MET A 34 4.14 1.05 20.54
N THR A 35 4.89 2.04 21.03
CA THR A 35 5.82 2.83 20.21
C THR A 35 6.88 1.93 19.58
N ALA A 36 7.48 1.01 20.34
CA ALA A 36 8.44 0.04 19.82
C ALA A 36 7.83 -0.84 18.71
N ALA A 37 6.62 -1.34 18.91
CA ALA A 37 5.90 -2.12 17.89
C ALA A 37 5.62 -1.30 16.62
N MET A 38 5.28 0.00 16.75
CA MET A 38 5.10 0.90 15.60
C MET A 38 6.42 1.12 14.84
N LEU A 39 7.55 1.19 15.53
CA LEU A 39 8.88 1.33 14.89
C LEU A 39 9.25 0.07 14.09
N ASP A 40 8.95 -1.12 14.60
CA ASP A 40 9.13 -2.37 13.84
C ASP A 40 8.30 -2.36 12.56
N MET A 41 7.01 -1.99 12.65
CA MET A 41 6.13 -1.88 11.49
C MET A 41 6.64 -0.86 10.47
N LEU A 42 7.14 0.29 10.92
CA LEU A 42 7.75 1.29 10.03
C LEU A 42 8.97 0.74 9.31
N GLY A 43 9.81 -0.03 10.00
CA GLY A 43 10.97 -0.70 9.41
C GLY A 43 10.58 -1.69 8.31
N GLU A 44 9.54 -2.49 8.52
CA GLU A 44 9.02 -3.44 7.53
C GLU A 44 8.47 -2.75 6.28
N GLN A 45 7.76 -1.64 6.45
CA GLN A 45 7.08 -0.95 5.35
C GLN A 45 7.99 0.00 4.57
N TRP A 46 9.08 0.49 5.18
CA TRP A 46 9.91 1.56 4.61
C TRP A 46 10.37 1.28 3.17
N ASP A 47 10.88 0.08 2.90
CA ASP A 47 11.44 -0.26 1.60
C ASP A 47 10.39 -0.79 0.62
N ARG A 48 9.32 -1.40 1.14
CA ARG A 48 8.29 -2.05 0.31
C ARG A 48 7.19 -1.09 -0.15
N ALA A 49 6.94 0.01 0.56
CA ALA A 49 5.80 0.90 0.29
C ALA A 49 5.78 1.43 -1.15
N ALA A 50 6.91 1.94 -1.64
CA ALA A 50 7.00 2.48 -3.00
C ALA A 50 6.84 1.38 -4.07
N ALA A 51 7.43 0.20 -3.86
CA ALA A 51 7.31 -0.92 -4.78
C ALA A 51 5.87 -1.43 -4.88
N ILE A 52 5.19 -1.59 -3.74
CA ILE A 52 3.78 -2.01 -3.68
C ILE A 52 2.89 -1.01 -4.44
N LEU A 53 3.04 0.29 -4.17
CA LEU A 53 2.24 1.32 -4.84
C LEU A 53 2.50 1.37 -6.34
N PHE A 54 3.76 1.21 -6.76
CA PHE A 54 4.11 1.17 -8.18
C PHE A 54 3.46 -0.02 -8.89
N GLU A 55 3.54 -1.22 -8.31
CA GLU A 55 2.89 -2.42 -8.85
C GLU A 55 1.37 -2.25 -8.92
N GLU A 56 0.75 -1.72 -7.87
CA GLU A 56 -0.68 -1.43 -7.83
C GLU A 56 -1.11 -0.42 -8.90
N ASN A 57 -0.40 0.71 -9.02
CA ASN A 57 -0.72 1.73 -10.00
C ASN A 57 -0.66 1.17 -11.42
N ASN A 58 0.35 0.33 -11.73
CA ASN A 58 0.45 -0.31 -13.04
C ASN A 58 -0.70 -1.31 -13.29
N ALA A 59 -1.08 -2.09 -12.30
CA ALA A 59 -2.21 -3.02 -12.43
C ALA A 59 -3.54 -2.27 -12.66
N LEU A 60 -3.78 -1.19 -11.93
CA LEU A 60 -4.98 -0.35 -12.12
C LEU A 60 -5.00 0.32 -13.51
N ARG A 61 -3.86 0.84 -13.98
CA ARG A 61 -3.75 1.38 -15.35
C ARG A 61 -4.10 0.35 -16.41
N ALA A 62 -3.62 -0.90 -16.24
CA ALA A 62 -3.92 -1.98 -17.18
C ALA A 62 -5.42 -2.31 -17.23
N LEU A 63 -6.09 -2.37 -16.07
CA LEU A 63 -7.54 -2.61 -15.98
C LEU A 63 -8.35 -1.48 -16.62
N LEU A 64 -7.97 -0.22 -16.36
CA LEU A 64 -8.61 0.94 -16.97
C LEU A 64 -8.49 0.93 -18.49
N LEU A 65 -7.30 0.61 -19.02
CA LEU A 65 -7.07 0.47 -20.46
C LEU A 65 -7.90 -0.66 -21.07
N GLN A 66 -8.02 -1.80 -20.38
CA GLN A 66 -8.91 -2.90 -20.80
C GLN A 66 -10.38 -2.45 -20.86
N GLY A 67 -10.81 -1.58 -19.93
CA GLY A 67 -12.14 -0.97 -19.93
C GLY A 67 -12.32 0.18 -20.93
N GLY A 68 -11.31 0.50 -21.75
CA GLY A 68 -11.36 1.61 -22.70
C GLY A 68 -11.25 3.00 -22.05
N VAL A 69 -10.96 3.06 -20.74
CA VAL A 69 -10.73 4.31 -20.03
C VAL A 69 -9.25 4.69 -20.22
N PRO A 70 -8.95 5.84 -20.83
CA PRO A 70 -7.58 6.31 -20.88
C PRO A 70 -7.13 6.55 -19.43
N ALA A 71 -6.15 5.79 -18.97
CA ALA A 71 -5.52 6.08 -17.69
C ALA A 71 -5.03 7.53 -17.72
N ALA A 72 -5.42 8.35 -16.74
CA ALA A 72 -4.84 9.67 -16.55
C ALA A 72 -3.32 9.49 -16.41
N GLY A 73 -2.57 10.03 -17.38
CA GLY A 73 -1.23 9.55 -17.66
C GLY A 73 -1.28 8.14 -18.27
N SER A 74 -1.24 8.07 -19.60
CA SER A 74 -1.19 6.82 -20.36
C SER A 74 -0.25 5.79 -19.70
N ALA A 75 -0.42 4.50 -19.94
CA ALA A 75 0.57 3.49 -19.54
C ALA A 75 2.01 3.77 -20.08
N GLN A 76 2.18 4.76 -20.97
CA GLN A 76 3.46 5.30 -21.43
C GLN A 76 4.02 6.47 -20.61
N ALA A 77 3.21 7.16 -19.80
CA ALA A 77 3.70 8.17 -18.85
C ALA A 77 4.35 7.41 -17.70
N ALA A 78 5.61 7.03 -17.89
CA ALA A 78 6.41 6.42 -16.84
C ALA A 78 6.26 7.25 -15.56
N GLU A 79 6.01 6.56 -14.45
CA GLU A 79 5.96 7.16 -13.13
C GLU A 79 7.32 7.81 -12.86
N THR A 80 7.44 9.11 -13.12
CA THR A 80 8.73 9.83 -13.04
C THR A 80 9.09 10.20 -11.60
N ASP A 81 8.09 10.21 -10.71
CA ASP A 81 8.24 10.48 -9.29
C ASP A 81 7.94 9.22 -8.47
N LEU A 82 8.98 8.62 -7.91
CA LEU A 82 8.91 7.38 -7.11
C LEU A 82 8.74 7.65 -5.62
N ARG A 83 8.50 8.90 -5.20
CA ARG A 83 8.18 9.21 -3.81
C ARG A 83 6.84 8.57 -3.45
N VAL A 84 6.76 7.94 -2.29
CA VAL A 84 5.53 7.29 -1.78
C VAL A 84 4.32 8.22 -1.89
N SER A 85 4.44 9.48 -1.46
CA SER A 85 3.34 10.44 -1.52
C SER A 85 2.86 10.75 -2.94
N ALA A 86 3.77 10.74 -3.93
CA ALA A 86 3.40 10.95 -5.33
C ALA A 86 2.68 9.70 -5.89
N LEU A 87 3.21 8.52 -5.57
CA LEU A 87 2.60 7.24 -5.91
C LEU A 87 1.20 7.07 -5.29
N GLU A 88 0.99 7.53 -4.06
CA GLU A 88 -0.31 7.53 -3.38
C GLU A 88 -1.32 8.46 -4.05
N ALA A 89 -0.90 9.66 -4.47
CA ALA A 89 -1.76 10.59 -5.18
C ALA A 89 -2.26 9.98 -6.50
N VAL A 90 -1.35 9.36 -7.25
CA VAL A 90 -1.67 8.62 -8.48
C VAL A 90 -2.59 7.44 -8.18
N ASN A 91 -2.34 6.68 -7.11
CA ASN A 91 -3.18 5.57 -6.72
C ASN A 91 -4.62 6.02 -6.43
N ALA A 92 -4.79 7.15 -5.75
CA ALA A 92 -6.09 7.73 -5.45
C ALA A 92 -6.86 8.11 -6.73
N GLU A 93 -6.20 8.78 -7.68
CA GLU A 93 -6.79 9.14 -8.98
C GLU A 93 -7.22 7.91 -9.79
N LEU A 94 -6.35 6.89 -9.85
CA LEU A 94 -6.65 5.63 -10.54
C LEU A 94 -7.82 4.89 -9.90
N ARG A 95 -7.89 4.84 -8.57
CA ARG A 95 -9.02 4.23 -7.84
C ARG A 95 -10.33 4.97 -8.10
N GLN A 96 -10.30 6.31 -8.21
CA GLN A 96 -11.48 7.07 -8.59
C GLN A 96 -11.97 6.69 -9.99
N SER A 97 -11.05 6.62 -10.97
CA SER A 97 -11.39 6.18 -12.33
C SER A 97 -11.92 4.74 -12.37
N LEU A 98 -11.41 3.87 -11.49
CA LEU A 98 -11.87 2.48 -11.37
C LEU A 98 -13.32 2.40 -10.87
N ILE A 99 -13.69 3.25 -9.91
CA ILE A 99 -15.08 3.35 -9.41
C ILE A 99 -16.01 3.78 -10.55
N ASP A 100 -15.60 4.77 -11.35
CA ASP A 100 -16.38 5.24 -12.48
C ASP A 100 -16.54 4.13 -13.55
N LEU A 101 -15.46 3.39 -13.83
CA LEU A 101 -15.49 2.22 -14.70
C LEU A 101 -16.44 1.13 -14.18
N GLN A 102 -16.33 0.73 -12.91
CA GLN A 102 -17.22 -0.28 -12.31
C GLN A 102 -18.68 0.16 -12.39
N THR A 103 -18.98 1.42 -12.11
CA THR A 103 -20.33 1.99 -12.25
C THR A 103 -20.86 1.86 -13.68
N ALA A 104 -20.01 2.07 -14.69
CA ALA A 104 -20.38 1.89 -16.09
C ALA A 104 -20.58 0.42 -16.49
N LEU A 105 -19.77 -0.50 -15.91
CA LEU A 105 -19.90 -1.93 -16.13
C LEU A 105 -21.20 -2.49 -15.55
N GLU A 106 -21.67 -1.97 -14.42
CA GLU A 106 -22.95 -2.38 -13.80
C GLU A 106 -24.17 -2.11 -14.69
N GLN A 107 -24.07 -1.19 -15.65
CA GLN A 107 -25.13 -0.91 -16.63
C GLN A 107 -25.11 -1.86 -17.84
N ARG A 108 -24.13 -2.76 -17.90
CA ARG A 108 -23.90 -3.68 -19.01
C ARG A 108 -24.11 -5.12 -18.54
N ASP A 109 -24.86 -5.90 -19.29
CA ASP A 109 -25.09 -7.33 -19.01
C ASP A 109 -24.48 -8.22 -20.11
N ASP A 110 -23.23 -7.91 -20.46
CA ASP A 110 -22.46 -8.65 -21.46
C ASP A 110 -21.26 -9.38 -20.82
N GLY A 111 -20.81 -10.45 -21.49
CA GLY A 111 -19.74 -11.30 -20.96
C GLY A 111 -18.40 -10.57 -20.78
N GLU A 112 -18.14 -9.52 -21.56
CA GLU A 112 -16.92 -8.72 -21.42
C GLU A 112 -16.98 -7.86 -20.15
N ALA A 113 -18.15 -7.27 -19.85
CA ALA A 113 -18.37 -6.50 -18.64
C ALA A 113 -18.21 -7.35 -17.37
N HIS A 114 -18.81 -8.55 -17.36
CA HIS A 114 -18.65 -9.51 -16.26
C HIS A 114 -17.19 -9.94 -16.07
N ALA A 115 -16.49 -10.26 -17.16
CA ALA A 115 -15.09 -10.68 -17.09
C ALA A 115 -14.16 -9.56 -16.57
N LEU A 116 -14.39 -8.31 -17.00
CA LEU A 116 -13.61 -7.18 -16.50
C LEU A 116 -13.91 -6.88 -15.03
N ASN A 117 -15.17 -6.96 -14.60
CA ASN A 117 -15.53 -6.77 -13.19
C ASN A 117 -14.85 -7.81 -12.27
N GLU A 118 -14.81 -9.08 -12.69
CA GLU A 118 -14.07 -10.13 -11.98
C GLU A 118 -12.57 -9.84 -11.91
N ALA A 119 -11.97 -9.35 -13.00
CA ALA A 119 -10.56 -8.96 -13.01
C ALA A 119 -10.26 -7.82 -12.03
N ILE A 120 -11.17 -6.84 -11.94
CA ILE A 120 -11.08 -5.74 -10.97
C ILE A 120 -11.12 -6.28 -9.53
N TRP A 121 -12.10 -7.14 -9.21
CA TRP A 121 -12.20 -7.73 -7.88
C TRP A 121 -10.98 -8.58 -7.50
N ALA A 122 -10.44 -9.34 -8.46
CA ALA A 122 -9.22 -10.11 -8.26
C ALA A 122 -8.02 -9.21 -7.93
N GLU A 123 -7.88 -8.06 -8.59
CA GLU A 123 -6.79 -7.13 -8.33
C GLU A 123 -6.95 -6.38 -7.01
N LEU A 124 -8.18 -6.00 -6.63
CA LEU A 124 -8.46 -5.41 -5.32
C LEU A 124 -8.07 -6.36 -4.18
N ARG A 125 -8.33 -7.67 -4.33
CA ARG A 125 -7.88 -8.69 -3.39
C ARG A 125 -6.36 -8.75 -3.29
N ARG A 126 -5.65 -8.79 -4.43
CA ARG A 126 -4.18 -8.80 -4.48
C ARG A 126 -3.56 -7.54 -3.87
N SER A 127 -4.17 -6.37 -4.05
CA SER A 127 -3.72 -5.12 -3.42
C SER A 127 -3.73 -5.22 -1.90
N VAL A 128 -4.79 -5.80 -1.31
CA VAL A 128 -4.85 -6.04 0.13
C VAL A 128 -3.77 -7.05 0.57
N GLU A 129 -3.62 -8.16 -0.17
CA GLU A 129 -2.62 -9.18 0.13
C GLU A 129 -1.18 -8.61 0.13
N ARG A 130 -0.83 -7.74 -0.83
CA ARG A 130 0.49 -7.09 -0.90
C ARG A 130 0.80 -6.22 0.32
N ARG A 131 -0.24 -5.64 0.94
CA ARG A 131 -0.15 -4.70 2.07
C ARG A 131 -0.26 -5.38 3.43
N LEU A 132 -0.44 -6.70 3.49
CA LEU A 132 -0.44 -7.43 4.75
C LEU A 132 0.91 -7.27 5.44
N VAL A 133 0.88 -6.70 6.64
CA VAL A 133 2.05 -6.56 7.52
C VAL A 133 2.15 -7.83 8.36
N ALA A 134 3.35 -8.44 8.42
CA ALA A 134 3.55 -9.67 9.18
C ALA A 134 3.28 -9.47 10.68
N SER A 135 3.56 -8.26 11.18
CA SER A 135 3.35 -7.85 12.56
C SER A 135 1.88 -7.53 12.92
N ALA A 136 0.94 -7.54 11.98
CA ALA A 136 -0.47 -7.21 12.23
C ALA A 136 -1.34 -8.41 12.69
N ASN A 137 -0.73 -9.57 12.93
CA ASN A 137 -1.39 -10.69 13.58
C ASN A 137 -1.45 -10.43 15.09
N PHE A 138 -2.51 -9.75 15.54
CA PHE A 138 -2.91 -9.67 16.95
C PHE A 138 -3.73 -10.90 17.36
#